data_AF-A0A5B7DUR7-F1
#
_entry.id   AF-A0A5B7DUR7-F1
#
_cell.length_a   1.000
_cell.length_b   1.000
_cell.length_c   1.000
_cell.angle_alpha   90.00
_cell.angle_beta   90.00
_cell.angle_gamma   90.00
#
_symmetry.space_group_name_H-M   'P 1'
#
loop_
_entity.id
_entity.type
_entity.pdbx_description
1 polymer ?
#
loop_
_entity_poly.entity_id
_entity_poly.type
_entity_poly.pdbx_seq_one_letter_code
_entity_poly.pdbx_strand_id
1 'polypeptide(L)'
;MSGCEEEETNKELEATILAQYPSLARHVTITSDTYGSIATGCQKGGIVLISGTGSNALLVNPNGRIARCGGWGHILGDEGGAFWIAARGVKILFDEEDNLIDPIFSTEKLRSVVYSHFDIKDRYGMLEHAYTYFDKSKYAGLTSKIGKAAMEGDPMCGRIMYDGGYALGRHISALSRNIDSDLFMTENGLQIVCAGSVWKSWELLRPGFLDGVKPHCEKDVPVPKFTLVKLTYIM
;
A
#
# COMPACT_ATOMS: atom_id res chain seq x y z
N MET A 1 -3.04 -15.05 2.57
CA MET A 1 -1.87 -14.43 3.25
C MET A 1 -1.14 -13.56 2.24
N SER A 2 -0.36 -12.58 2.68
CA SER A 2 0.60 -11.91 1.79
C SER A 2 1.63 -12.94 1.29
N GLY A 3 1.87 -13.00 -0.02
CA GLY A 3 2.83 -13.95 -0.63
C GLY A 3 2.23 -15.25 -1.19
N CYS A 4 0.91 -15.46 -1.11
CA CYS A 4 0.23 -16.61 -1.73
C CYS A 4 -0.13 -16.35 -3.20
N GLU A 5 0.83 -15.81 -3.97
CA GLU A 5 0.61 -15.36 -5.35
C GLU A 5 1.00 -16.39 -6.41
N GLU A 6 1.88 -17.33 -6.07
CA GLU A 6 2.31 -18.44 -6.92
C GLU A 6 1.54 -19.71 -6.61
N GLU A 7 1.04 -20.34 -7.68
CA GLU A 7 0.22 -21.55 -7.58
C GLU A 7 1.01 -22.75 -7.03
N GLU A 8 2.31 -22.82 -7.29
CA GLU A 8 3.20 -23.88 -6.82
C GLU A 8 3.42 -23.79 -5.31
N THR A 9 3.80 -22.62 -4.82
CA THR A 9 3.93 -22.33 -3.38
C THR A 9 2.60 -22.54 -2.63
N ASN A 10 1.47 -22.19 -3.25
CA ASN A 10 0.15 -22.42 -2.68
C ASN A 10 -0.20 -23.91 -2.55
N LYS A 11 0.18 -24.73 -3.54
CA LYS A 11 0.02 -26.19 -3.51
C LYS A 11 0.91 -26.84 -2.44
N GLU A 12 2.13 -26.35 -2.27
CA GLU A 12 3.03 -26.82 -1.22
C GLU A 12 2.51 -26.51 0.19
N LEU A 13 1.96 -25.31 0.39
CA LEU A 13 1.34 -24.91 1.66
C LEU A 13 0.08 -25.73 1.96
N GLU A 14 -0.77 -25.94 0.94
CA GLU A 14 -1.95 -26.81 1.05
C GLU A 14 -1.56 -28.24 1.46
N ALA A 15 -0.58 -28.82 0.75
CA ALA A 15 -0.06 -30.15 1.04
C ALA A 15 0.54 -30.23 2.45
N THR A 16 1.27 -29.21 2.88
CA THR A 16 1.89 -29.16 4.22
C THR A 16 0.83 -29.12 5.33
N ILE A 17 -0.21 -28.30 5.18
CA ILE A 17 -1.30 -28.20 6.16
C ILE A 17 -2.07 -29.51 6.27
N LEU A 18 -2.41 -30.14 5.13
CA LEU A 18 -3.13 -31.41 5.12
C LEU A 18 -2.29 -32.56 5.66
N ALA A 19 -0.96 -32.55 5.45
CA ALA A 19 -0.05 -33.56 5.97
C ALA A 19 0.16 -33.43 7.49
N GLN A 20 0.33 -32.21 8.01
CA GLN A 20 0.56 -31.99 9.45
C GLN A 20 -0.72 -32.04 10.27
N TYR A 21 -1.85 -31.63 9.70
CA TYR A 21 -3.14 -31.52 10.39
C TYR A 21 -4.29 -32.18 9.59
N PRO A 22 -4.23 -33.51 9.39
CA PRO A 22 -5.17 -34.22 8.50
C PRO A 22 -6.63 -34.19 8.97
N SER A 23 -6.89 -33.86 10.24
CA SER A 23 -8.25 -33.73 10.79
C SER A 23 -8.77 -32.28 10.83
N LEU A 24 -7.96 -31.29 10.42
CA LEU A 24 -8.32 -29.87 10.53
C LEU A 24 -9.41 -29.44 9.54
N ALA A 25 -9.30 -29.88 8.28
CA ALA A 25 -10.24 -29.54 7.22
C ALA A 25 -10.23 -30.61 6.12
N ARG A 26 -11.39 -30.81 5.48
CA ARG A 26 -11.53 -31.77 4.36
C ARG A 26 -10.97 -31.23 3.04
N HIS A 27 -10.99 -29.91 2.89
CA HIS A 27 -10.43 -29.16 1.75
C HIS A 27 -9.78 -27.89 2.28
N VAL A 28 -8.60 -27.56 1.75
CA VAL A 28 -7.87 -26.33 2.07
C VAL A 28 -7.65 -25.60 0.75
N THR A 29 -7.97 -24.31 0.69
CA THR A 29 -7.69 -23.50 -0.49
C THR A 29 -6.81 -22.35 -0.06
N ILE A 30 -5.58 -22.31 -0.58
CA ILE A 30 -4.65 -21.23 -0.34
C ILE A 30 -4.87 -20.16 -1.39
N THR A 31 -5.21 -18.95 -0.94
CA THR A 31 -5.43 -17.82 -1.82
C THR A 31 -4.77 -16.57 -1.26
N SER A 32 -4.43 -15.65 -2.16
CA SER A 32 -3.94 -14.32 -1.78
C SER A 32 -5.02 -13.55 -1.02
N ASP A 33 -4.60 -12.72 -0.07
CA ASP A 33 -5.48 -11.79 0.65
C ASP A 33 -6.27 -10.86 -0.30
N THR A 34 -5.74 -10.62 -1.50
CA THR A 34 -6.41 -9.90 -2.59
C THR A 34 -7.64 -10.63 -3.13
N TYR A 35 -7.64 -11.97 -3.23
CA TYR A 35 -8.73 -12.74 -3.84
C TYR A 35 -9.94 -12.89 -2.89
N GLY A 36 -9.69 -13.14 -1.60
CA GLY A 36 -10.75 -13.19 -0.58
C GLY A 36 -11.50 -11.87 -0.48
N SER A 37 -10.79 -10.74 -0.61
CA SER A 37 -11.36 -9.39 -0.57
C SER A 37 -12.25 -9.08 -1.78
N ILE A 38 -11.90 -9.57 -2.98
CA ILE A 38 -12.73 -9.41 -4.20
C ILE A 38 -13.98 -10.30 -4.13
N ALA A 39 -13.83 -11.56 -3.72
CA ALA A 39 -14.93 -12.51 -3.61
C ALA A 39 -16.04 -12.03 -2.64
N THR A 40 -15.66 -11.28 -1.60
CA THR A 40 -16.62 -10.69 -0.64
C THR A 40 -17.17 -9.33 -1.08
N GLY A 41 -16.38 -8.51 -1.81
CA GLY A 41 -16.72 -7.11 -2.08
C GLY A 41 -17.25 -6.78 -3.48
N CYS A 42 -16.95 -7.59 -4.51
CA CYS A 42 -17.20 -7.23 -5.91
C CYS A 42 -17.60 -8.45 -6.75
N GLN A 43 -18.86 -8.89 -6.65
CA GLN A 43 -19.39 -10.06 -7.39
C GLN A 43 -19.26 -9.96 -8.92
N LYS A 44 -19.09 -8.74 -9.47
CA LYS A 44 -18.92 -8.49 -10.92
C LYS A 44 -17.49 -8.11 -11.32
N GLY A 45 -16.52 -8.21 -10.41
CA GLY A 45 -15.16 -7.70 -10.63
C GLY A 45 -14.96 -6.27 -10.14
N GLY A 46 -13.70 -5.85 -10.05
CA GLY A 46 -13.26 -4.59 -9.45
C GLY A 46 -11.77 -4.61 -9.13
N ILE A 47 -11.31 -3.64 -8.35
CA ILE A 47 -9.92 -3.57 -7.87
C ILE A 47 -9.88 -3.79 -6.36
N VAL A 48 -8.93 -4.57 -5.86
CA VAL A 48 -8.47 -4.50 -4.47
C VAL A 48 -7.16 -3.74 -4.43
N LEU A 49 -7.09 -2.73 -3.58
CA LEU A 49 -5.88 -1.95 -3.32
C LEU A 49 -5.51 -2.05 -1.83
N ILE A 50 -4.45 -2.81 -1.58
CA ILE A 50 -3.89 -3.04 -0.26
C ILE A 50 -2.86 -1.95 0.05
N SER A 51 -2.97 -1.34 1.22
CA SER A 51 -1.94 -0.50 1.83
C SER A 51 -1.88 -0.74 3.35
N GLY A 52 -0.98 -1.63 3.74
CA GLY A 52 -0.65 -2.00 5.11
C GLY A 52 0.84 -1.75 5.35
N THR A 53 1.58 -2.74 5.88
CA THR A 53 3.05 -2.67 5.94
C THR A 53 3.65 -2.49 4.54
N GLY A 54 3.11 -3.20 3.55
CA GLY A 54 3.41 -3.05 2.12
C GLY A 54 2.18 -2.62 1.31
N SER A 55 2.25 -2.71 -0.01
CA SER A 55 1.13 -2.39 -0.90
C SER A 55 1.02 -3.36 -2.08
N ASN A 56 -0.21 -3.54 -2.57
CA ASN A 56 -0.52 -4.39 -3.73
C ASN A 56 -1.84 -3.96 -4.36
N ALA A 57 -1.95 -4.03 -5.68
CA ALA A 57 -3.18 -3.80 -6.42
C ALA A 57 -3.52 -5.00 -7.32
N LEU A 58 -4.73 -5.52 -7.19
CA LEU A 58 -5.27 -6.58 -8.04
C LEU A 58 -6.56 -6.12 -8.72
N LEU A 59 -6.58 -6.15 -10.04
CA LEU A 59 -7.78 -6.05 -10.86
C LEU A 59 -8.33 -7.45 -11.14
N VAL A 60 -9.65 -7.61 -11.04
CA VAL A 60 -10.41 -8.75 -11.57
C VAL A 60 -11.52 -8.20 -12.46
N ASN A 61 -11.50 -8.54 -13.75
CA ASN A 61 -12.52 -8.16 -14.71
C ASN A 61 -13.73 -9.13 -14.66
N PRO A 62 -14.91 -8.72 -15.18
CA PRO A 62 -16.11 -9.58 -15.22
C PRO A 62 -15.90 -10.91 -15.96
N ASN A 63 -15.02 -10.91 -16.97
CA ASN A 63 -14.64 -12.11 -17.74
C ASN A 63 -13.58 -12.98 -17.04
N GLY A 64 -13.20 -12.68 -15.80
CA GLY A 64 -12.21 -13.40 -15.01
C GLY A 64 -10.75 -13.05 -15.31
N ARG A 65 -10.46 -12.18 -16.30
CA ARG A 65 -9.09 -11.70 -16.54
C ARG A 65 -8.59 -10.88 -15.36
N ILE A 66 -7.36 -11.13 -14.94
CA ILE A 66 -6.72 -10.43 -13.84
C ILE A 66 -5.54 -9.59 -14.32
N ALA A 67 -5.24 -8.51 -13.59
CA ALA A 67 -4.00 -7.74 -13.75
C ALA A 67 -3.51 -7.25 -12.38
N ARG A 68 -2.20 -7.11 -12.21
CA ARG A 68 -1.58 -6.69 -10.94
C ARG A 68 -0.67 -5.48 -11.12
N CYS A 69 -0.53 -4.69 -10.07
CA CYS A 69 0.46 -3.63 -9.96
C CYS A 69 0.97 -3.60 -8.51
N GLY A 70 2.29 -3.52 -8.33
CA GLY A 70 2.91 -3.62 -7.00
C GLY A 70 2.95 -5.05 -6.46
N GLY A 71 3.07 -5.20 -5.15
CA GLY A 71 3.17 -6.52 -4.49
C GLY A 71 4.58 -7.11 -4.41
N TRP A 72 5.61 -6.39 -4.86
CA TRP A 72 6.99 -6.89 -4.94
C TRP A 72 7.78 -6.80 -3.62
N GLY A 73 7.16 -6.28 -2.56
CA GLY A 73 7.78 -6.10 -1.26
C GLY A 73 8.76 -4.93 -1.21
N HIS A 74 9.18 -4.62 0.02
CA HIS A 74 9.89 -3.39 0.37
C HIS A 74 11.22 -3.10 -0.31
N ILE A 75 11.88 -4.10 -0.90
CA ILE A 75 13.14 -3.89 -1.63
C ILE A 75 12.86 -3.40 -3.06
N LEU A 76 11.77 -3.86 -3.67
CA LEU A 76 11.48 -3.67 -5.10
C LEU A 76 10.21 -2.85 -5.37
N GLY A 77 9.48 -2.47 -4.33
CA GLY A 77 8.23 -1.73 -4.46
C GLY A 77 7.64 -1.35 -3.09
N ASP A 78 6.41 -1.81 -2.82
CA ASP A 78 5.58 -1.40 -1.68
C ASP A 78 5.24 0.11 -1.70
N GLU A 79 5.26 0.77 -2.87
CA GLU A 79 4.96 2.20 -2.98
C GLU A 79 3.56 2.53 -2.45
N GLY A 80 3.48 3.54 -1.58
CA GLY A 80 2.23 3.89 -0.90
C GLY A 80 1.88 3.00 0.29
N GLY A 81 2.64 1.93 0.56
CA GLY A 81 2.59 1.15 1.80
C GLY A 81 3.31 1.86 2.95
N ALA A 82 3.04 1.44 4.19
CA ALA A 82 3.61 2.09 5.38
C ALA A 82 5.15 2.05 5.38
N PHE A 83 5.76 0.91 5.03
CA PHE A 83 7.22 0.85 4.93
C PHE A 83 7.78 1.91 3.98
N TRP A 84 7.20 2.05 2.78
CA TRP A 84 7.65 3.01 1.79
C TRP A 84 7.49 4.45 2.27
N ILE A 85 6.36 4.78 2.90
CA ILE A 85 6.11 6.13 3.46
C ILE A 85 7.14 6.46 4.54
N ALA A 86 7.43 5.50 5.43
CA ALA A 86 8.44 5.63 6.47
C ALA A 86 9.86 5.79 5.89
N ALA A 87 10.23 4.93 4.93
CA ALA A 87 11.53 4.96 4.27
C ALA A 87 11.76 6.28 3.54
N ARG A 88 10.72 6.82 2.89
CA ARG A 88 10.75 8.14 2.27
C ARG A 88 11.03 9.25 3.29
N GLY A 89 10.36 9.23 4.45
CA GLY A 89 10.61 10.19 5.53
C GLY A 89 12.05 10.15 6.05
N VAL A 90 12.60 8.95 6.28
CA VAL A 90 14.01 8.79 6.69
C VAL A 90 14.96 9.29 5.59
N LYS A 91 14.69 8.94 4.33
CA LYS A 91 15.53 9.33 3.20
C LYS A 91 15.62 10.86 3.04
N ILE A 92 14.52 11.58 3.23
CA ILE A 92 14.52 13.05 3.22
C ILE A 92 15.49 13.64 4.24
N LEU A 93 15.55 13.08 5.46
CA LEU A 93 16.49 13.55 6.49
C LEU A 93 17.96 13.29 6.10
N PHE A 94 18.24 12.13 5.52
CA PHE A 94 19.59 11.81 5.02
C PHE A 94 19.99 12.75 3.88
N ASP A 95 19.08 12.99 2.93
CA ASP A 95 19.34 13.87 1.79
C ASP A 95 19.63 15.31 2.21
N GLU A 96 18.86 15.83 3.16
CA GLU A 96 19.08 17.16 3.73
C GLU A 96 20.43 17.22 4.46
N GLU A 97 20.74 16.27 5.34
CA GLU A 97 21.95 16.33 6.15
C GLU A 97 23.24 16.09 5.36
N ASP A 98 23.16 15.42 4.20
CA ASP A 98 24.27 15.27 3.26
C ASP A 98 24.36 16.43 2.24
N ASN A 99 23.43 17.40 2.28
CA ASN A 99 23.24 18.44 1.25
C ASN A 99 23.06 17.85 -0.17
N LEU A 100 22.46 16.66 -0.27
CA LEU A 100 22.22 16.00 -1.54
C LEU A 100 20.97 16.55 -2.23
N ILE A 101 19.89 16.76 -1.46
CA ILE A 101 18.64 17.36 -1.92
C ILE A 101 18.06 18.20 -0.79
N ASP A 102 17.83 19.48 -1.06
CA ASP A 102 17.17 20.37 -0.11
C ASP A 102 15.67 20.03 0.02
N PRO A 103 15.13 19.92 1.25
CA PRO A 103 13.72 19.63 1.46
C PRO A 103 12.86 20.86 1.11
N ILE A 104 11.67 20.61 0.56
CA ILE A 104 10.74 21.68 0.18
C ILE A 104 10.10 22.40 1.38
N PHE A 105 10.21 21.81 2.58
CA PHE A 105 9.70 22.33 3.86
C PHE A 105 10.71 22.02 4.97
N SER A 106 10.59 22.69 6.11
CA SER A 106 11.40 22.36 7.30
C SER A 106 11.20 20.91 7.73
N THR A 107 12.29 20.23 8.06
CA THR A 107 12.32 18.83 8.52
C THR A 107 12.39 18.69 10.03
N GLU A 108 12.37 19.78 10.81
CA GLU A 108 12.59 19.76 12.26
C GLU A 108 11.65 18.78 12.99
N LYS A 109 10.35 18.87 12.70
CA LYS A 109 9.34 17.97 13.27
C LYS A 109 9.52 16.53 12.78
N LEU A 110 9.81 16.33 11.49
CA LEU A 110 10.07 15.00 10.92
C LEU A 110 11.27 14.34 11.60
N ARG A 111 12.37 15.07 11.81
CA ARG A 111 13.55 14.61 12.54
C ARG A 111 13.21 14.20 13.96
N SER A 112 12.48 15.04 14.70
CA SER A 112 12.01 14.70 16.05
C SER A 112 11.16 13.41 16.07
N VAL A 113 10.26 13.25 15.10
CA VAL A 113 9.40 12.06 14.95
C VAL A 113 10.23 10.80 14.65
N VAL A 114 11.17 10.86 13.72
CA VAL A 114 12.05 9.73 13.36
C VAL A 114 12.93 9.34 14.54
N TYR A 115 13.60 10.32 15.16
CA TYR A 115 14.56 10.06 16.23
C TYR A 115 13.88 9.49 17.47
N SER A 116 12.70 10.01 17.83
CA SER A 116 11.92 9.47 18.95
C SER A 116 11.36 8.08 18.67
N HIS A 117 11.00 7.76 17.42
CA HIS A 117 10.44 6.45 17.06
C HIS A 117 11.48 5.34 17.11
N PHE A 118 12.70 5.64 16.68
CA PHE A 118 13.80 4.68 16.67
C PHE A 118 14.64 4.71 17.95
N ASP A 119 14.48 5.73 18.80
CA ASP A 119 15.31 5.99 19.98
C ASP A 119 16.78 6.23 19.63
N ILE A 120 17.00 7.20 18.73
CA ILE A 120 18.32 7.56 18.21
C ILE A 120 18.59 9.06 18.40
N LYS A 121 19.85 9.45 18.42
CA LYS A 121 20.29 10.84 18.63
C LYS A 121 20.73 11.54 17.35
N ASP A 122 21.13 10.77 16.35
CA ASP A 122 21.63 11.24 15.06
C ASP A 122 21.34 10.20 13.96
N ARG A 123 21.63 10.57 12.71
CA ARG A 123 21.39 9.71 11.55
C ARG A 123 22.17 8.40 11.57
N TYR A 124 23.31 8.31 12.25
CA TYR A 124 24.10 7.07 12.29
C TYR A 124 23.38 5.97 13.06
N GLY A 125 22.57 6.33 14.07
CA GLY A 125 21.69 5.39 14.77
C GLY A 125 20.70 4.67 13.84
N MET A 126 20.32 5.26 12.70
CA MET A 126 19.46 4.59 11.72
C MET A 126 20.13 3.38 11.06
N LEU A 127 21.46 3.30 11.02
CA LEU A 127 22.16 2.17 10.39
C LEU A 127 21.86 0.85 11.11
N GLU A 128 21.71 0.87 12.44
CA GLU A 128 21.31 -0.31 13.21
C GLU A 128 19.90 -0.78 12.83
N HIS A 129 18.95 0.14 12.64
CA HIS A 129 17.57 -0.17 12.29
C HIS A 129 17.35 -0.49 10.81
N ALA A 130 18.26 -0.05 9.94
CA ALA A 130 18.20 -0.31 8.51
C ALA A 130 18.92 -1.61 8.11
N TYR A 131 19.99 -2.00 8.83
CA TYR A 131 20.86 -3.10 8.41
C TYR A 131 21.04 -4.18 9.48
N THR A 132 21.46 -3.83 10.69
CA THR A 132 21.89 -4.84 11.69
C THR A 132 20.71 -5.54 12.37
N TYR A 133 19.72 -4.77 12.82
CA TYR A 133 18.55 -5.21 13.55
C TYR A 133 17.28 -4.80 12.81
N PHE A 134 17.28 -5.03 11.50
CA PHE A 134 16.18 -4.63 10.64
C PHE A 134 14.87 -5.32 11.04
N ASP A 135 13.87 -4.51 11.38
CA ASP A 135 12.50 -4.95 11.62
C ASP A 135 11.57 -4.13 10.73
N LYS A 136 11.02 -4.77 9.70
CA LYS A 136 10.11 -4.16 8.73
C LYS A 136 8.87 -3.56 9.41
N SER A 137 8.34 -4.21 10.44
CA SER A 137 7.15 -3.76 11.16
C SER A 137 7.46 -2.55 12.03
N LYS A 138 8.60 -2.56 12.75
CA LYS A 138 9.08 -1.38 13.50
C LYS A 138 9.27 -0.19 12.54
N TYR A 139 9.89 -0.42 11.39
CA TYR A 139 10.14 0.62 10.40
C TYR A 139 8.82 1.20 9.85
N ALA A 140 7.91 0.34 9.39
CA ALA A 140 6.58 0.75 8.92
C ALA A 140 5.73 1.44 10.00
N GLY A 141 5.98 1.14 11.29
CA GLY A 141 5.33 1.80 12.42
C GLY A 141 5.53 3.33 12.44
N LEU A 142 6.63 3.83 11.88
CA LEU A 142 6.93 5.26 11.77
C LEU A 142 5.84 6.02 11.01
N THR A 143 5.20 5.41 10.01
CA THR A 143 4.12 6.02 9.21
C THR A 143 2.98 6.54 10.08
N SER A 144 2.64 5.83 11.15
CA SER A 144 1.60 6.29 12.07
C SER A 144 1.99 7.60 12.78
N LYS A 145 3.28 7.79 13.07
CA LYS A 145 3.82 8.98 13.72
C LYS A 145 3.93 10.14 12.74
N ILE A 146 4.36 9.88 11.50
CA ILE A 146 4.34 10.85 10.40
C ILE A 146 2.90 11.31 10.15
N GLY A 147 1.94 10.39 10.05
CA GLY A 147 0.53 10.72 9.88
C GLY A 147 -0.01 11.58 11.02
N LYS A 148 0.39 11.30 12.27
CA LYS A 148 0.01 12.15 13.42
C LYS A 148 0.57 13.57 13.28
N ALA A 149 1.85 13.72 12.97
CA ALA A 149 2.46 15.03 12.77
C ALA A 149 1.84 15.81 11.59
N ALA A 150 1.46 15.11 10.51
CA ALA A 150 0.73 15.71 9.40
C ALA A 150 -0.66 16.22 9.83
N MET A 151 -1.40 15.47 10.67
CA MET A 151 -2.67 15.96 11.23
C MET A 151 -2.49 17.17 12.16
N GLU A 152 -1.34 17.26 12.83
CA GLU A 152 -0.95 18.43 13.64
C GLU A 152 -0.54 19.64 12.78
N GLY A 153 -0.54 19.51 11.45
CA GLY A 153 -0.27 20.60 10.51
C GLY A 153 1.18 20.70 10.02
N ASP A 154 2.04 19.72 10.30
CA ASP A 154 3.41 19.73 9.80
C ASP A 154 3.46 19.54 8.26
N PRO A 155 4.01 20.51 7.51
CA PRO A 155 3.96 20.48 6.06
C PRO A 155 4.84 19.40 5.42
N MET A 156 5.98 19.04 6.03
CA MET A 156 6.85 17.99 5.50
C MET A 156 6.22 16.60 5.69
N CYS A 157 5.65 16.32 6.86
CA CYS A 157 4.89 15.10 7.09
C CYS A 157 3.63 15.05 6.22
N GLY A 158 2.94 16.18 6.04
CA GLY A 158 1.83 16.31 5.09
C GLY A 158 2.24 15.95 3.67
N ARG A 159 3.41 16.43 3.21
CA ARG A 159 3.95 16.09 1.89
C ARG A 159 4.25 14.60 1.75
N ILE A 160 4.83 13.98 2.77
CA ILE A 160 5.14 12.54 2.76
C ILE A 160 3.85 11.71 2.64
N MET A 161 2.78 12.10 3.35
CA MET A 161 1.47 11.44 3.23
C MET A 161 0.83 11.69 1.85
N TYR A 162 0.95 12.89 1.30
CA TYR A 162 0.56 13.18 -0.08
C TYR A 162 1.28 12.24 -1.06
N ASP A 163 2.60 12.09 -0.95
CA ASP A 163 3.38 11.22 -1.84
C ASP A 163 2.94 9.74 -1.72
N GLY A 164 2.59 9.30 -0.50
CA GLY A 164 2.00 7.97 -0.28
C GLY A 164 0.65 7.80 -0.97
N GLY A 165 -0.23 8.79 -0.86
CA GLY A 165 -1.49 8.81 -1.59
C GLY A 165 -1.29 8.80 -3.10
N TYR A 166 -0.35 9.61 -3.59
CA TYR A 166 0.01 9.67 -5.02
C TYR A 166 0.43 8.31 -5.54
N ALA A 167 1.36 7.62 -4.86
CA ALA A 167 1.78 6.28 -5.22
C ALA A 167 0.61 5.27 -5.28
N LEU A 168 -0.33 5.32 -4.33
CA LEU A 168 -1.53 4.49 -4.35
C LEU A 168 -2.44 4.80 -5.56
N GLY A 169 -2.59 6.07 -5.92
CA GLY A 169 -3.31 6.48 -7.13
C GLY A 169 -2.62 5.97 -8.41
N ARG A 170 -1.28 5.99 -8.44
CA ARG A 170 -0.48 5.47 -9.57
C ARG A 170 -0.73 3.99 -9.84
N HIS A 171 -1.00 3.18 -8.81
CA HIS A 171 -1.37 1.77 -8.99
C HIS A 171 -2.66 1.63 -9.80
N ILE A 172 -3.66 2.47 -9.53
CA ILE A 172 -4.94 2.47 -10.27
C ILE A 172 -4.71 2.92 -11.72
N SER A 173 -3.97 4.01 -11.92
CA SER A 173 -3.64 4.50 -13.27
C SER A 173 -2.85 3.44 -14.06
N ALA A 174 -1.93 2.71 -13.45
CA ALA A 174 -1.18 1.63 -14.11
C ALA A 174 -2.11 0.49 -14.57
N LEU A 175 -3.09 0.12 -13.74
CA LEU A 175 -4.07 -0.92 -14.07
C LEU A 175 -5.10 -0.47 -15.11
N SER A 176 -5.27 0.83 -15.34
CA SER A 176 -6.33 1.41 -16.19
C SER A 176 -6.45 0.78 -17.58
N ARG A 177 -5.33 0.38 -18.17
CA ARG A 177 -5.26 -0.22 -19.53
C ARG A 177 -5.84 -1.62 -19.60
N ASN A 178 -5.98 -2.27 -18.45
CA ASN A 178 -6.47 -3.63 -18.32
C ASN A 178 -7.91 -3.68 -17.81
N ILE A 179 -8.50 -2.55 -17.41
CA ILE A 179 -9.86 -2.45 -16.89
C ILE A 179 -10.86 -2.64 -18.02
N ASP A 180 -11.76 -3.59 -17.86
CA ASP A 180 -12.90 -3.77 -18.73
C ASP A 180 -13.86 -2.57 -18.60
N SER A 181 -14.34 -2.03 -19.73
CA SER A 181 -15.21 -0.86 -19.75
C SER A 181 -16.48 -1.05 -18.93
N ASP A 182 -16.97 -2.29 -18.81
CA ASP A 182 -18.16 -2.62 -18.01
C ASP A 182 -18.00 -2.22 -16.54
N LEU A 183 -16.77 -2.22 -16.01
CA LEU A 183 -16.49 -1.81 -14.63
C LEU A 183 -16.65 -0.31 -14.40
N PHE A 184 -16.60 0.52 -15.45
CA PHE A 184 -16.88 1.96 -15.35
C PHE A 184 -18.38 2.28 -15.42
N MET A 185 -19.18 1.39 -16.01
CA MET A 185 -20.60 1.61 -16.31
C MET A 185 -21.54 1.33 -15.13
N THR A 186 -21.01 1.03 -13.94
CA THR A 186 -21.83 0.87 -12.74
C THR A 186 -22.30 2.23 -12.21
N GLU A 187 -23.43 2.26 -11.49
CA GLU A 187 -23.98 3.48 -10.89
C GLU A 187 -22.94 4.23 -10.04
N ASN A 188 -22.04 3.49 -9.37
CA ASN A 188 -21.02 3.99 -8.46
C ASN A 188 -19.62 4.07 -9.10
N GLY A 189 -19.50 3.85 -10.42
CA GLY A 189 -18.24 3.79 -11.14
C GLY A 189 -17.35 2.61 -10.71
N LEU A 190 -16.06 2.69 -11.02
CA LEU A 190 -15.10 1.64 -10.69
C LEU A 190 -15.05 1.40 -9.17
N GLN A 191 -15.35 0.17 -8.74
CA GLN A 191 -15.24 -0.19 -7.32
C GLN A 191 -13.80 -0.54 -6.97
N ILE A 192 -13.25 0.14 -5.96
CA ILE A 192 -11.91 -0.09 -5.44
C ILE A 192 -12.03 -0.44 -3.96
N VAL A 193 -11.81 -1.71 -3.62
CA VAL A 193 -11.81 -2.21 -2.26
C VAL A 193 -10.48 -1.85 -1.60
N CYS A 194 -10.52 -1.00 -0.57
CA CYS A 194 -9.37 -0.56 0.20
C CYS A 194 -9.15 -1.47 1.41
N ALA A 195 -7.97 -2.09 1.50
CA ALA A 195 -7.57 -2.94 2.62
C ALA A 195 -6.23 -2.51 3.22
N GLY A 196 -6.07 -2.66 4.54
CA GLY A 196 -4.84 -2.31 5.25
C GLY A 196 -4.91 -1.02 6.08
N SER A 197 -3.97 -0.88 7.01
CA SER A 197 -4.01 0.14 8.07
C SER A 197 -3.76 1.57 7.59
N VAL A 198 -3.07 1.76 6.47
CA VAL A 198 -2.71 3.10 5.95
C VAL A 198 -3.97 3.87 5.52
N TRP A 199 -5.01 3.16 5.05
CA TRP A 199 -6.31 3.75 4.70
C TRP A 199 -7.04 4.42 5.87
N LYS A 200 -6.64 4.16 7.13
CA LYS A 200 -7.15 4.91 8.29
C LYS A 200 -6.77 6.40 8.23
N SER A 201 -5.78 6.75 7.43
CA SER A 201 -5.30 8.13 7.20
C SER A 201 -5.79 8.69 5.86
N TRP A 202 -6.94 8.24 5.34
CA TRP A 202 -7.46 8.64 4.03
C TRP A 202 -7.43 10.15 3.77
N GLU A 203 -7.85 10.99 4.72
CA GLU A 203 -7.86 12.44 4.51
C GLU A 203 -6.48 13.03 4.18
N LEU A 204 -5.40 12.44 4.70
CA LEU A 204 -4.03 12.84 4.40
C LEU A 204 -3.54 12.32 3.03
N LEU A 205 -4.06 11.16 2.60
CA LEU A 205 -3.69 10.51 1.35
C LEU A 205 -4.50 11.06 0.16
N ARG A 206 -5.73 11.51 0.43
CA ARG A 206 -6.74 11.86 -0.58
C ARG A 206 -6.21 12.80 -1.66
N PRO A 207 -5.56 13.94 -1.35
CA PRO A 207 -5.12 14.86 -2.39
C PRO A 207 -4.12 14.20 -3.35
N GLY A 208 -3.13 13.48 -2.81
CA GLY A 208 -2.17 12.74 -3.61
C GLY A 208 -2.82 11.63 -4.42
N PHE A 209 -3.73 10.86 -3.82
CA PHE A 209 -4.44 9.79 -4.51
C PHE A 209 -5.20 10.28 -5.74
N LEU A 210 -5.97 11.38 -5.59
CA LEU A 210 -6.71 11.98 -6.69
C LEU A 210 -5.79 12.46 -7.83
N ASP A 211 -4.59 12.94 -7.50
CA ASP A 211 -3.59 13.31 -8.50
C ASP A 211 -2.95 12.08 -9.16
N GLY A 212 -2.66 11.03 -8.39
CA GLY A 212 -2.02 9.81 -8.88
C GLY A 212 -2.89 8.97 -9.81
N VAL A 213 -4.21 8.98 -9.63
CA VAL A 213 -5.18 8.25 -10.47
C VAL A 213 -5.23 8.81 -11.91
N LYS A 214 -4.81 10.06 -12.11
CA LYS A 214 -4.81 10.68 -13.44
C LYS A 214 -3.87 9.90 -14.40
N PRO A 215 -4.22 9.81 -15.70
CA PRO A 215 -3.35 9.23 -16.72
C PRO A 215 -1.93 9.81 -16.68
N HIS A 216 -0.90 8.96 -16.73
CA HIS A 216 0.49 9.43 -16.84
C HIS A 216 1.03 9.50 -18.26
N CYS A 217 0.41 8.79 -19.19
CA CYS A 217 0.74 8.84 -20.60
C CYS A 217 -0.49 8.47 -21.44
N GLU A 218 -0.37 8.64 -22.75
CA GLU A 218 -1.47 8.44 -23.72
C GLU A 218 -2.05 7.02 -23.74
N LYS A 219 -1.32 6.03 -23.23
CA LYS A 219 -1.78 4.65 -23.17
C LYS A 219 -2.74 4.38 -22.01
N ASP A 220 -2.76 5.24 -21.01
CA ASP A 220 -3.64 5.07 -19.86
C ASP A 220 -5.07 5.47 -20.18
N VAL A 221 -6.01 4.75 -19.59
CA VAL A 221 -7.44 5.05 -19.72
C VAL A 221 -7.86 5.94 -18.55
N PRO A 222 -8.52 7.09 -18.79
CA PRO A 222 -9.08 7.90 -17.72
C PRO A 222 -10.05 7.09 -16.87
N VAL A 223 -9.97 7.23 -15.54
CA VAL A 223 -10.93 6.65 -14.59
C VAL A 223 -11.88 7.78 -14.16
N PRO A 224 -13.03 7.96 -14.83
CA PRO A 224 -13.87 9.16 -14.67
C PRO A 224 -14.61 9.19 -13.33
N LYS A 225 -14.95 8.01 -12.80
CA LYS A 225 -15.68 7.84 -11.55
C LYS A 225 -15.25 6.53 -10.90
N PHE A 226 -14.96 6.59 -9.61
CA PHE A 226 -14.65 5.43 -8.79
C PHE A 226 -15.19 5.61 -7.38
N THR A 227 -15.40 4.50 -6.69
CA THR A 227 -15.82 4.47 -5.29
C THR A 227 -14.81 3.65 -4.50
N LEU A 228 -14.32 4.22 -3.40
CA LEU A 228 -13.47 3.51 -2.46
C LEU A 228 -14.37 2.79 -1.44
N VAL A 229 -14.27 1.46 -1.40
CA VAL A 229 -15.06 0.61 -0.52
C VAL A 229 -14.18 0.08 0.59
N LYS A 230 -14.58 0.31 1.84
CA LYS A 230 -13.90 -0.28 3.00
C LYS A 230 -14.65 -1.53 3.42
N LEU A 231 -13.93 -2.64 3.61
CA LEU A 231 -14.53 -3.84 4.17
C LEU A 231 -14.87 -3.60 5.65
N THR A 232 -16.17 -3.57 5.97
CA THR A 232 -16.68 -3.53 7.34
C THR A 232 -17.26 -4.90 7.69
N TYR A 233 -16.75 -5.53 8.74
CA TYR A 233 -17.37 -6.72 9.30
C TYR A 233 -18.65 -6.30 10.03
N ILE A 234 -19.78 -6.91 9.68
CA ILE A 234 -20.99 -6.88 10.50
C ILE A 234 -20.80 -7.99 11.54
N MET A 235 -20.77 -7.62 12.83
CA MET A 235 -20.81 -8.58 13.94
C MET A 235 -22.24 -8.99 14.20
#